data_AF-A0A7X5N4D4-F1
#
_entry.id   AF-A0A7X5N4D4-F1
#
_cell.length_a   1.000
_cell.length_b   1.000
_cell.length_c   1.000
_cell.angle_alpha   90.00
_cell.angle_beta   90.00
_cell.angle_gamma   90.00
#
_symmetry.space_group_name_H-M   'P 1'
#
loop_
_entity.id
_entity.type
_entity.pdbx_description
1 polymer ?
#
loop_
_entity_poly.entity_id
_entity_poly.type
_entity_poly.pdbx_seq_one_letter_code
_entity_poly.pdbx_strand_id
1 'polypeptide(L)'
;GYGCEQETLEALVGDADARLLFDFSRDGMRLLRARIDRHAIACDWRDGHAHVPLKPRQVQALQHGIVRMAERYDYPLEWWDRARTRQVLDSPLYLGAMFDPASGHLHPLAYALGLARAA
;
A
#
# COMPACT_ATOMS: atom_id res chain seq x y z
N GLY A 1 6.18 -3.78 -5.98
CA GLY A 1 4.98 -3.53 -6.80
C GLY A 1 5.36 -3.47 -8.27
N TYR A 2 4.38 -3.61 -9.16
CA TYR A 2 4.59 -3.80 -10.60
C TYR A 2 4.20 -2.59 -11.46
N GLY A 3 3.93 -1.43 -10.83
CA GLY A 3 3.63 -0.18 -11.54
C GLY A 3 2.23 -0.09 -12.15
N CYS A 4 1.33 -1.02 -11.82
CA CYS A 4 -0.06 -1.03 -12.26
C CYS A 4 -1.00 -1.51 -11.15
N GLU A 5 -2.30 -1.31 -11.36
CA GLU A 5 -3.35 -1.81 -10.48
C GLU A 5 -3.44 -3.34 -10.55
N GLN A 6 -3.86 -3.98 -9.46
CA GLN A 6 -3.87 -5.45 -9.37
C GLN A 6 -4.78 -6.11 -10.45
N GLU A 7 -5.90 -5.50 -10.80
CA GLU A 7 -6.77 -5.96 -11.91
C GLU A 7 -6.04 -5.95 -13.26
N THR A 8 -5.18 -4.95 -13.48
CA THR A 8 -4.39 -4.88 -14.72
C THR A 8 -3.37 -6.01 -14.73
N LEU A 9 -2.74 -6.31 -13.58
CA LEU A 9 -1.79 -7.40 -13.46
C LEU A 9 -2.45 -8.76 -13.70
N GLU A 10 -3.63 -8.99 -13.11
CA GLU A 10 -4.47 -10.17 -13.35
C GLU A 10 -4.78 -10.37 -14.84
N ALA A 11 -5.19 -9.31 -15.54
CA ALA A 11 -5.48 -9.38 -16.97
C ALA A 11 -4.24 -9.69 -17.84
N LEU A 12 -3.05 -9.34 -17.38
CA LEU A 12 -1.79 -9.54 -18.12
C LEU A 12 -1.19 -10.93 -17.91
N VAL A 13 -1.26 -11.47 -16.70
CA VAL A 13 -0.54 -12.70 -16.31
C VAL A 13 -1.46 -13.83 -15.83
N GLY A 14 -2.76 -13.57 -15.69
CA GLY A 14 -3.71 -14.51 -15.11
C GLY A 14 -3.70 -14.49 -13.57
N ASP A 15 -4.77 -15.02 -12.98
CA ASP A 15 -5.05 -14.89 -11.56
C ASP A 15 -4.00 -15.55 -10.66
N ALA A 16 -3.52 -16.74 -11.05
CA ALA A 16 -2.56 -17.51 -10.27
C ALA A 16 -1.19 -16.80 -10.18
N ASP A 17 -0.68 -16.33 -11.32
CA ASP A 17 0.59 -15.62 -11.36
C ASP A 17 0.46 -14.22 -10.74
N ALA A 18 -0.67 -13.54 -10.92
CA ALA A 18 -0.92 -12.26 -10.26
C ALA A 18 -0.92 -12.40 -8.73
N ARG A 19 -1.48 -13.50 -8.19
CA ARG A 19 -1.41 -13.85 -6.76
C ARG A 19 0.03 -14.08 -6.30
N LEU A 20 0.79 -14.88 -7.04
CA LEU A 20 2.19 -15.15 -6.71
C LEU A 20 3.03 -13.87 -6.68
N LEU A 21 2.86 -13.00 -7.69
CA LEU A 21 3.52 -11.71 -7.78
C LEU A 21 3.11 -10.77 -6.63
N PHE A 22 1.84 -10.77 -6.25
CA PHE A 22 1.37 -10.02 -5.09
C PHE A 22 2.04 -10.49 -3.78
N ASP A 23 2.11 -11.82 -3.58
CA ASP A 23 2.76 -12.41 -2.41
C ASP A 23 4.26 -12.03 -2.35
N PHE A 24 4.96 -12.01 -3.50
CA PHE A 24 6.34 -11.51 -3.56
C PHE A 24 6.46 -10.03 -3.19
N SER A 25 5.50 -9.19 -3.59
CA SER A 25 5.48 -7.79 -3.17
C SER A 25 5.28 -7.65 -1.66
N ARG A 26 4.41 -8.46 -1.05
CA ARG A 26 4.19 -8.49 0.41
C ARG A 26 5.45 -8.94 1.15
N ASP A 27 6.09 -10.00 0.68
CA ASP A 27 7.35 -10.47 1.27
C ASP A 27 8.47 -9.45 1.12
N GLY A 28 8.53 -8.76 -0.01
CA GLY A 28 9.46 -7.65 -0.23
C GLY A 28 9.28 -6.53 0.79
N MET A 29 8.05 -6.11 1.06
CA MET A 29 7.73 -5.10 2.09
C MET A 29 8.15 -5.56 3.49
N ARG A 30 7.84 -6.80 3.86
CA ARG A 30 8.23 -7.38 5.14
C ARG A 30 9.75 -7.43 5.30
N LEU A 31 10.47 -7.89 4.28
CA LEU A 31 11.93 -7.97 4.30
C LEU A 31 12.55 -6.58 4.39
N LEU A 32 12.02 -5.62 3.64
CA LEU A 32 12.45 -4.23 3.68
C LEU A 32 12.32 -3.66 5.08
N ARG A 33 11.16 -3.81 5.73
CA ARG A 33 10.95 -3.34 7.11
C ARG A 33 11.91 -4.01 8.09
N ALA A 34 12.05 -5.34 8.01
CA ALA A 34 12.98 -6.09 8.86
C ALA A 34 14.43 -5.61 8.71
N ARG A 35 14.87 -5.22 7.51
CA ARG A 35 16.21 -4.67 7.28
C ARG A 35 16.39 -3.28 7.87
N ILE A 36 15.39 -2.41 7.73
CA ILE A 36 15.40 -1.08 8.33
C ILE A 36 15.60 -1.21 9.85
N ASP A 37 14.80 -2.07 10.49
CA ASP A 37 14.84 -2.27 11.93
C ASP A 37 16.18 -2.91 12.37
N ARG A 38 16.61 -3.99 11.70
CA ARG A 38 17.86 -4.71 12.03
C ARG A 38 19.11 -3.83 11.94
N HIS A 39 19.16 -2.94 10.95
CA HIS A 39 20.35 -2.13 10.67
C HIS A 39 20.21 -0.68 11.11
N ALA A 40 19.11 -0.33 11.78
CA ALA A 40 18.79 1.03 12.21
C ALA A 40 18.94 2.06 11.07
N ILE A 41 18.42 1.73 9.88
CA ILE A 41 18.58 2.58 8.70
C ILE A 41 17.69 3.81 8.83
N ALA A 42 18.30 4.99 8.95
CA ALA A 42 17.62 6.27 8.97
C ALA A 42 17.13 6.66 7.56
N CYS A 43 15.99 6.12 7.13
CA CYS A 43 15.37 6.41 5.83
C CYS A 43 13.96 6.97 5.92
N ASP A 44 13.63 7.66 7.02
CA ASP A 44 12.34 8.33 7.23
C ASP A 44 11.13 7.43 6.94
N TRP A 45 11.17 6.19 7.43
CA TRP A 45 10.06 5.27 7.27
C TRP A 45 8.76 5.82 7.86
N ARG A 46 7.67 5.70 7.10
CA ARG A 46 6.31 6.04 7.54
C ARG A 46 5.37 4.90 7.20
N ASP A 47 4.68 4.41 8.22
CA ASP A 47 3.68 3.35 8.10
C ASP A 47 2.40 3.86 7.41
N GLY A 48 1.86 3.00 6.56
CA GLY A 48 0.58 3.17 5.91
C GLY A 48 0.59 4.01 4.62
N HIS A 49 -0.45 3.79 3.83
CA HIS A 49 -0.78 4.54 2.62
C HIS A 49 -2.30 4.65 2.50
N ALA A 50 -2.79 5.80 2.03
CA ALA A 50 -4.22 6.04 1.85
C ALA A 50 -4.51 6.56 0.44
N HIS A 51 -5.45 5.91 -0.25
CA HIS A 51 -6.05 6.44 -1.48
C HIS A 51 -7.31 7.24 -1.12
N VAL A 52 -7.31 8.53 -1.45
CA VAL A 52 -8.35 9.49 -1.05
C VAL A 52 -9.21 9.95 -2.25
N PRO A 53 -10.44 9.45 -2.41
CA PRO A 53 -11.30 9.79 -3.54
C PRO A 53 -11.91 11.19 -3.43
N LEU A 54 -12.04 11.85 -4.58
CA LEU A 54 -12.70 13.16 -4.74
C LEU A 54 -14.08 13.07 -5.37
N LYS A 55 -14.40 11.95 -6.05
CA LYS A 55 -15.66 11.75 -6.79
C LYS A 55 -16.39 10.49 -6.31
N PRO A 56 -17.73 10.46 -6.30
CA PRO A 56 -18.50 9.27 -5.88
C PRO A 56 -18.13 7.98 -6.60
N ARG A 57 -17.87 8.03 -7.91
CA ARG A 57 -17.41 6.86 -8.68
C ARG A 57 -16.08 6.28 -8.17
N GLN A 58 -15.19 7.12 -7.63
CA GLN A 58 -13.91 6.67 -7.08
C GLN A 58 -14.11 6.00 -5.72
N VAL A 59 -15.07 6.47 -4.91
CA VAL A 59 -15.48 5.81 -3.66
C VAL A 59 -15.94 4.38 -3.96
N GLN A 60 -16.85 4.22 -4.92
CA GLN A 60 -17.36 2.91 -5.32
C GLN A 60 -16.24 1.99 -5.81
N ALA A 61 -15.36 2.51 -6.68
CA ALA A 61 -14.22 1.74 -7.19
C ALA A 61 -13.28 1.27 -6.08
N LEU A 62 -12.94 2.16 -5.13
CA LEU A 62 -12.06 1.81 -4.00
C LEU A 62 -12.72 0.80 -3.05
N GLN A 63 -14.00 0.97 -2.73
CA GLN A 63 -14.73 0.00 -1.89
C GLN A 63 -14.81 -1.37 -2.55
N HIS A 64 -15.04 -1.42 -3.86
CA HIS A 64 -14.98 -2.68 -4.61
C HIS A 64 -13.57 -3.29 -4.57
N GLY A 65 -12.54 -2.46 -4.74
CA GLY A 65 -11.14 -2.87 -4.60
C GLY A 65 -10.83 -3.48 -3.23
N ILE A 66 -11.33 -2.90 -2.13
CA ILE A 66 -11.17 -3.46 -0.78
C ILE A 66 -11.73 -4.88 -0.70
N VAL A 67 -12.97 -5.08 -1.17
CA VAL A 67 -13.63 -6.40 -1.15
C VAL A 67 -12.83 -7.39 -1.99
N ARG A 68 -12.44 -7.02 -3.21
CA ARG A 68 -11.67 -7.89 -4.10
C ARG A 68 -10.30 -8.28 -3.52
N MET A 69 -9.59 -7.33 -2.91
CA MET A 69 -8.31 -7.59 -2.24
C MET A 69 -8.47 -8.54 -1.05
N ALA A 70 -9.54 -8.40 -0.26
CA ALA A 70 -9.84 -9.33 0.82
C ALA A 70 -10.15 -10.74 0.29
N GLU A 71 -11.03 -10.86 -0.71
CA GLU A 71 -11.50 -12.16 -1.22
C GLU A 71 -10.43 -12.93 -2.01
N ARG A 72 -9.58 -12.23 -2.78
CA ARG A 72 -8.65 -12.88 -3.73
C ARG A 72 -7.21 -12.92 -3.24
N TYR A 73 -6.83 -12.07 -2.30
CA TYR A 73 -5.44 -11.91 -1.85
C TYR A 73 -5.27 -12.02 -0.34
N ASP A 74 -6.37 -12.23 0.41
CA ASP A 74 -6.35 -12.25 1.87
C ASP A 74 -5.72 -10.98 2.46
N TYR A 75 -5.93 -9.84 1.78
CA TYR A 75 -5.25 -8.58 2.07
C TYR A 75 -6.24 -7.54 2.63
N PRO A 76 -6.26 -7.33 3.96
CA PRO A 76 -7.26 -6.50 4.60
C PRO A 76 -6.93 -5.01 4.42
N LEU A 77 -7.69 -4.36 3.54
CA LEU A 77 -7.71 -2.91 3.40
C LEU A 77 -8.83 -2.31 4.24
N GLU A 78 -8.60 -1.15 4.84
CA GLU A 78 -9.60 -0.45 5.64
C GLU A 78 -10.31 0.62 4.81
N TRP A 79 -11.62 0.73 4.98
CA TRP A 79 -12.35 1.92 4.56
C TRP A 79 -12.45 2.91 5.72
N TRP A 80 -11.99 4.14 5.49
CA TRP A 80 -12.22 5.27 6.38
C TRP A 80 -13.31 6.14 5.79
N ASP A 81 -14.33 6.42 6.59
CA ASP A 81 -15.33 7.41 6.21
C ASP A 81 -14.71 8.83 6.18
N ARG A 82 -15.51 9.80 5.74
CA ARG A 82 -15.09 11.20 5.65
C ARG A 82 -14.66 11.76 7.00
N ALA A 83 -15.31 11.38 8.10
CA ALA A 83 -15.00 11.91 9.42
C ALA A 83 -13.63 11.41 9.89
N ARG A 84 -13.37 10.10 9.81
CA ARG A 84 -12.07 9.49 10.12
C ARG A 84 -10.97 10.03 9.22
N THR A 85 -11.23 10.17 7.92
CA THR A 85 -10.26 10.71 6.96
C THR A 85 -9.82 12.13 7.34
N ARG A 86 -10.77 12.99 7.76
CA ARG A 86 -10.48 14.37 8.16
C ARG A 86 -9.65 14.51 9.43
N GLN A 87 -9.70 13.52 10.32
CA GLN A 87 -8.84 13.50 11.51
C GLN A 87 -7.36 13.30 11.15
N VAL A 88 -7.09 12.61 10.03
CA VAL A 88 -5.72 12.33 9.56
C VAL A 88 -5.27 13.34 8.52
N LEU A 89 -6.19 13.79 7.65
CA LEU A 89 -5.94 14.72 6.56
C LEU A 89 -7.08 15.75 6.51
N ASP A 90 -6.87 16.92 7.13
CA ASP A 90 -7.91 17.95 7.25
C ASP A 90 -8.16 18.67 5.93
N SER A 91 -8.91 18.01 5.06
CA SER A 91 -9.39 18.54 3.80
C SER A 91 -10.88 18.22 3.64
N PRO A 92 -11.70 19.21 3.28
CA PRO A 92 -13.13 18.98 3.04
C PRO A 92 -13.41 18.25 1.72
N LEU A 93 -12.42 18.13 0.83
CA LEU A 93 -12.60 17.65 -0.55
C LEU A 93 -12.73 16.13 -0.64
N TYR A 94 -12.13 15.39 0.30
CA TYR A 94 -12.12 13.94 0.25
C TYR A 94 -13.42 13.35 0.79
N LEU A 95 -13.88 12.29 0.13
CA LEU A 95 -15.14 11.61 0.46
C LEU A 95 -14.94 10.40 1.39
N GLY A 96 -13.69 10.04 1.69
CA GLY A 96 -13.27 8.92 2.51
C GLY A 96 -11.81 8.57 2.22
N ALA A 97 -11.37 7.38 2.60
CA ALA A 97 -10.07 6.83 2.20
C ALA A 97 -10.09 5.30 2.20
N MET A 98 -9.40 4.69 1.23
CA MET A 98 -8.97 3.29 1.33
C MET A 98 -7.56 3.28 1.92
N PHE A 99 -7.41 2.74 3.12
CA PHE A 99 -6.15 2.71 3.85
C PHE A 99 -5.55 1.32 3.88
N ASP A 100 -4.25 1.26 3.57
CA ASP A 100 -3.44 0.06 3.67
C ASP A 100 -2.48 0.18 4.87
N PRO A 101 -2.74 -0.53 5.99
CA PRO A 101 -1.89 -0.49 7.18
C PRO A 101 -0.56 -1.24 7.02
N ALA A 102 -0.44 -2.15 6.05
CA ALA A 102 0.75 -2.96 5.83
C ALA A 102 1.74 -2.34 4.83
N SER A 103 1.34 -1.24 4.19
CA SER A 103 2.19 -0.44 3.30
C SER A 103 3.01 0.62 4.06
N GLY A 104 3.82 1.39 3.32
CA GLY A 104 4.54 2.52 3.87
C GLY A 104 5.40 3.23 2.84
N HIS A 105 6.04 4.31 3.27
CA HIS A 105 6.93 5.12 2.44
C HIS A 105 8.26 5.34 3.14
N LEU A 106 9.29 5.61 2.34
CA LEU A 106 10.64 5.92 2.83
C LEU A 106 11.35 6.87 1.88
N HIS A 107 12.49 7.39 2.33
CA HIS A 107 13.44 8.10 1.49
C HIS A 107 14.35 7.09 0.74
N PRO A 108 14.18 6.91 -0.59
CA PRO A 108 14.84 5.82 -1.32
C PRO A 108 16.37 5.93 -1.32
N LEU A 109 16.92 7.12 -1.53
CA LEU A 109 18.38 7.33 -1.48
C LEU A 109 18.97 7.04 -0.10
N ALA A 110 18.34 7.50 0.98
CA ALA A 110 18.80 7.24 2.34
C ALA A 110 18.76 5.74 2.68
N TYR A 111 17.72 5.03 2.24
CA TYR A 111 17.64 3.57 2.38
C TYR A 111 18.80 2.86 1.65
N ALA A 112 19.05 3.22 0.39
CA ALA A 112 20.15 2.63 -0.39
C ALA A 112 21.53 2.87 0.26
N LEU A 113 21.79 4.09 0.73
CA LEU A 113 23.01 4.42 1.47
C LEU A 113 23.13 3.67 2.80
N GLY A 114 22.02 3.50 3.51
CA GLY A 114 21.97 2.71 4.75
C GLY A 114 22.29 1.23 4.52
N LEU A 115 21.72 0.63 3.46
CA LEU A 115 22.05 -0.74 3.06
C LEU A 115 23.54 -0.89 2.72
N ALA A 116 24.13 0.06 1.98
CA ALA A 116 25.54 0.02 1.62
C ALA A 116 26.48 0.07 2.84
N ARG A 117 26.08 0.75 3.92
CA ARG A 117 26.85 0.80 5.18
C ARG A 117 26.71 -0.47 6.04
N ALA A 118 25.64 -1.22 5.83
CA ALA A 118 25.32 -2.43 6.59
C ALA A 118 25.89 -3.71 5.97
N ALA A 119 26.44 -3.63 4.75
CA ALA A 119 27.00 -4.72 3.97
C ALA A 119 28.48 -4.96 4.26
#